data_AF-A0A537QMI1-F1
#
_entry.id   AF-A0A537QMI1-F1
#
_cell.length_a   1.000
_cell.length_b   1.000
_cell.length_c   1.000
_cell.angle_alpha   90.00
_cell.angle_beta   90.00
_cell.angle_gamma   90.00
#
_symmetry.space_group_name_H-M   'P 1'
#
loop_
_entity.id
_entity.type
_entity.pdbx_description
1 polymer ?
#
loop_
_entity_poly.entity_id
_entity_poly.type
_entity_poly.pdbx_seq_one_letter_code
_entity_poly.pdbx_strand_id
1 'polypeptide(L)'
;PTGKKYLDFHQRLLGGRGQADKAHAMAAAKEAGLDTARIEKDLASPEVRATLEENLKLAEAMGMNGTPSYVIGKQVVIGAVGLESLKEKIGIARCGKATC
;
A
#
# COMPACT_ATOMS: atom_id res chain seq x y z
N PRO A 1 3.56 14.78 -11.07
CA PRO A 1 4.35 13.53 -10.92
C PRO A 1 3.48 12.31 -11.23
N THR A 2 3.96 11.34 -12.01
CA THR A 2 3.16 10.21 -12.53
C THR A 2 3.05 9.00 -11.58
N GLY A 3 3.53 9.10 -10.34
CA GLY A 3 3.52 7.99 -9.36
C GLY A 3 4.45 6.82 -9.68
N LYS A 4 5.08 6.78 -10.87
CA LYS A 4 5.91 5.66 -11.33
C LYS A 4 7.03 5.27 -10.35
N LYS A 5 7.83 6.23 -9.88
CA LYS A 5 8.92 5.94 -8.92
C LYS A 5 8.40 5.41 -7.58
N TYR A 6 7.22 5.84 -7.15
CA TYR A 6 6.58 5.30 -5.95
C TYR A 6 6.20 3.84 -6.17
N LEU A 7 5.58 3.50 -7.30
CA LEU A 7 5.20 2.13 -7.62
C LEU A 7 6.42 1.21 -7.76
N ASP A 8 7.47 1.66 -8.45
CA ASP A 8 8.71 0.90 -8.60
C ASP A 8 9.36 0.63 -7.23
N PHE A 9 9.42 1.64 -6.35
CA PHE A 9 9.92 1.48 -4.97
C PHE A 9 9.05 0.51 -4.16
N HIS A 10 7.73 0.68 -4.21
CA HIS A 10 6.77 -0.14 -3.48
C HIS A 10 6.88 -1.63 -3.87
N GLN A 11 6.96 -1.93 -5.18
CA GLN A 11 7.11 -3.29 -5.68
C GLN A 11 8.44 -3.92 -5.26
N ARG A 12 9.53 -3.15 -5.28
CA ARG A 12 10.86 -3.63 -4.81
C ARG A 12 10.85 -3.91 -3.32
N LEU A 13 10.28 -3.01 -2.52
CA LEU A 13 10.23 -3.15 -1.07
C LEU A 13 9.40 -4.37 -0.65
N LEU A 14 8.20 -4.54 -1.21
CA LEU A 14 7.32 -5.66 -0.85
C LEU A 14 7.69 -6.99 -1.52
N GLY A 15 8.33 -6.94 -2.68
CA GLY A 15 8.82 -8.12 -3.39
C GLY A 15 10.18 -8.62 -2.88
N GLY A 16 10.90 -7.80 -2.12
CA GLY A 16 12.17 -8.14 -1.50
C GLY A 16 12.03 -9.24 -0.45
N ARG A 17 13.09 -10.05 -0.30
CA ARG A 17 13.19 -11.01 0.81
C ARG A 17 13.98 -10.39 1.95
N GLY A 18 13.62 -10.76 3.18
CA GLY A 18 14.33 -10.34 4.39
C GLY A 18 13.46 -9.50 5.32
N GLN A 19 14.09 -8.95 6.35
CA GLN A 19 13.43 -8.09 7.31
C GLN A 19 13.10 -6.74 6.68
N ALA A 20 11.89 -6.24 6.94
CA ALA A 20 11.50 -4.88 6.59
C ALA A 20 12.14 -3.90 7.58
N ASP A 21 13.37 -3.46 7.27
CA ASP A 21 14.11 -2.47 8.05
C ASP A 21 14.54 -1.27 7.20
N LYS A 22 15.16 -0.26 7.84
CA LYS A 22 15.64 0.94 7.15
C LYS A 22 16.66 0.60 6.06
N ALA A 23 17.59 -0.33 6.32
CA ALA A 23 18.63 -0.66 5.35
C ALA A 23 18.03 -1.26 4.07
N HIS A 24 17.07 -2.19 4.23
CA HIS A 24 16.34 -2.79 3.12
C HIS A 24 15.53 -1.74 2.34
N ALA A 25 14.83 -0.84 3.04
CA ALA A 25 14.08 0.24 2.40
C ALA A 25 14.98 1.20 1.61
N MET A 26 16.14 1.59 2.17
CA MET A 26 17.07 2.48 1.48
C MET A 26 17.71 1.80 0.25
N ALA A 27 17.97 0.49 0.31
CA ALA A 27 18.45 -0.28 -0.83
C ALA A 27 17.39 -0.31 -1.97
N ALA A 28 16.14 -0.65 -1.64
CA ALA A 28 15.05 -0.65 -2.62
C ALA A 28 14.83 0.74 -3.25
N ALA A 29 14.97 1.81 -2.46
CA ALA A 29 14.89 3.18 -2.97
C ALA A 29 16.02 3.53 -3.94
N LYS A 30 17.25 3.16 -3.60
CA LYS A 30 18.43 3.35 -4.47
C LYS A 30 18.26 2.62 -5.79
N GLU A 31 17.80 1.37 -5.76
CA GLU A 31 17.53 0.58 -6.97
C GLU A 31 16.38 1.15 -7.82
N ALA A 32 15.40 1.81 -7.20
CA ALA A 32 14.34 2.54 -7.89
C ALA A 32 14.82 3.90 -8.47
N GLY A 33 16.09 4.25 -8.31
CA GLY A 33 16.66 5.52 -8.80
C GLY A 33 16.10 6.73 -8.05
N LEU A 34 15.78 6.57 -6.77
CA LEU A 34 15.41 7.65 -5.88
C LEU A 34 16.65 8.28 -5.24
N ASP A 35 16.58 9.57 -4.94
CA ASP A 35 17.59 10.27 -4.17
C ASP A 35 17.43 9.89 -2.69
N THR A 36 18.34 9.05 -2.21
CA THR A 36 18.30 8.53 -0.85
C THR A 36 18.57 9.60 0.20
N ALA A 37 19.40 10.61 -0.10
CA ALA A 37 19.65 11.70 0.84
C ALA A 37 18.40 12.58 1.00
N ARG A 38 17.68 12.81 -0.09
CA ARG A 38 16.37 13.46 -0.03
C ARG A 38 15.34 12.63 0.74
N ILE A 39 15.27 11.33 0.51
CA ILE A 39 14.36 10.45 1.26
C ILE A 39 14.64 10.56 2.76
N GLU A 40 15.89 10.51 3.20
CA GLU A 40 16.22 10.62 4.62
C GLU A 40 15.73 11.93 5.25
N LYS A 41 15.82 13.03 4.51
CA LYS A 41 15.26 14.31 4.93
C LYS A 41 13.73 14.28 4.97
N ASP A 42 13.10 13.75 3.93
CA ASP A 42 11.64 13.75 3.77
C ASP A 42 10.97 12.79 4.78
N LEU A 43 11.66 11.73 5.23
CA LEU A 43 11.19 10.83 6.30
C LEU A 43 10.90 11.55 7.62
N ALA A 44 11.60 12.65 7.91
CA ALA A 44 11.39 13.45 9.11
C ALA A 44 10.28 14.51 8.92
N SER A 45 9.65 14.57 7.75
CA SER A 45 8.63 15.57 7.48
C SER A 45 7.35 15.31 8.30
N PRO A 46 6.66 16.39 8.75
CA PRO A 46 5.35 16.26 9.38
C PRO A 46 4.31 15.58 8.48
N GLU A 47 4.46 15.72 7.16
CA GLU A 47 3.55 15.14 6.16
C GLU A 47 3.56 13.60 6.21
N VAL A 48 4.74 12.97 6.29
CA VAL A 48 4.84 11.50 6.40
C VAL A 48 4.14 11.01 7.67
N ARG A 49 4.38 11.67 8.81
CA ARG A 49 3.71 11.31 10.07
C ARG A 49 2.20 11.49 9.97
N ALA A 50 1.73 12.63 9.44
CA ALA A 50 0.31 12.91 9.28
C ALA A 50 -0.37 11.87 8.38
N THR A 51 0.28 11.47 7.29
CA THR A 51 -0.24 10.46 6.35
C THR A 51 -0.38 9.10 7.02
N LEU A 52 0.60 8.68 7.84
CA LEU A 52 0.52 7.44 8.61
C LEU A 52 -0.59 7.48 9.66
N GLU A 53 -0.75 8.59 10.37
CA GLU A 53 -1.84 8.78 11.34
C GLU A 53 -3.22 8.76 10.67
N GLU A 54 -3.37 9.37 9.50
CA GLU A 54 -4.60 9.33 8.71
C GLU A 54 -4.94 7.91 8.28
N ASN A 55 -3.96 7.16 7.75
CA ASN A 55 -4.16 5.77 7.35
C ASN A 55 -4.60 4.87 8.53
N LEU A 56 -4.04 5.08 9.72
CA LEU A 56 -4.43 4.34 10.92
C LEU A 56 -5.86 4.67 11.36
N LYS A 57 -6.26 5.95 11.33
CA LYS A 57 -7.63 6.37 11.65
C LYS A 57 -8.64 5.81 10.66
N LEU A 58 -8.30 5.78 9.37
CA LEU A 58 -9.13 5.18 8.34
C LEU A 58 -9.31 3.66 8.58
N ALA A 59 -8.22 2.96 8.90
CA ALA A 59 -8.27 1.54 9.24
C ALA A 59 -9.18 1.27 10.45
N GLU A 60 -9.03 2.05 11.53
CA GLU A 60 -9.87 1.95 12.73
C GLU A 60 -11.35 2.21 12.43
N ALA A 61 -11.66 3.30 11.72
CA ALA A 61 -13.03 3.68 11.38
C ALA A 61 -13.74 2.64 10.50
N MET A 62 -12.98 1.86 9.72
CA MET A 62 -13.48 0.79 8.86
C MET A 62 -13.41 -0.60 9.50
N GLY A 63 -12.96 -0.72 10.76
CA GLY A 63 -12.81 -1.99 11.44
C GLY A 63 -11.72 -2.90 10.86
N MET A 64 -10.74 -2.34 10.16
CA MET A 64 -9.61 -3.08 9.62
C MET A 64 -8.62 -3.38 10.76
N ASN A 65 -8.48 -4.66 11.09
CA ASN A 65 -7.64 -5.14 12.19
C ASN A 65 -6.34 -5.82 11.72
N GLY A 66 -6.04 -5.77 10.42
CA GLY A 66 -4.84 -6.39 9.87
C GLY A 66 -4.57 -6.02 8.41
N THR A 67 -3.34 -6.31 7.97
CA THR A 67 -2.89 -6.12 6.59
C THR A 67 -2.59 -7.47 5.92
N PRO A 68 -2.86 -7.65 4.62
CA PRO A 68 -3.48 -6.67 3.72
C PRO A 68 -5.00 -6.54 3.96
N SER A 69 -5.55 -5.36 3.66
CA SER A 69 -6.98 -5.08 3.64
C SER A 69 -7.31 -4.19 2.45
N TYR A 70 -8.53 -4.29 1.93
CA TYR A 70 -8.98 -3.63 0.70
C TYR A 70 -10.35 -2.98 0.90
N VAL A 71 -10.60 -1.88 0.21
CA VAL A 71 -11.93 -1.28 0.06
C VAL A 71 -12.33 -1.36 -1.41
N ILE A 72 -13.45 -2.05 -1.69
CA ILE A 72 -13.94 -2.29 -3.06
C ILE A 72 -15.41 -1.86 -3.13
N GLY A 73 -15.66 -0.72 -3.75
CA GLY A 73 -17.00 -0.10 -3.74
C GLY A 73 -17.43 0.23 -2.32
N LYS A 74 -18.48 -0.45 -1.83
CA LYS A 74 -18.99 -0.32 -0.46
C LYS A 74 -18.52 -1.44 0.49
N GLN A 75 -17.61 -2.29 0.03
CA GLN A 75 -17.18 -3.49 0.75
C GLN A 75 -15.79 -3.29 1.33
N VAL A 76 -15.62 -3.65 2.61
CA VAL A 76 -14.30 -3.81 3.24
C VAL A 76 -13.95 -5.29 3.20
N VAL A 77 -12.76 -5.61 2.68
CA VAL A 77 -12.24 -6.97 2.54
C VAL A 77 -10.96 -7.07 3.36
N ILE A 78 -11.00 -7.86 4.43
CA ILE A 78 -9.89 -8.01 5.37
C ILE A 78 -9.13 -9.29 5.05
N GLY A 79 -7.80 -9.18 4.98
CA GLY A 79 -6.90 -10.32 4.79
C GLY A 79 -6.57 -10.62 3.32
N ALA A 80 -5.65 -11.56 3.15
CA ALA A 80 -5.18 -12.02 1.86
C ALA A 80 -6.19 -13.00 1.22
N VAL A 81 -7.25 -12.48 0.61
CA VAL A 81 -8.33 -13.27 -0.02
C VAL A 81 -7.99 -13.84 -1.41
N GLY A 82 -6.86 -13.41 -1.99
CA GLY A 82 -6.41 -13.86 -3.32
C GLY A 82 -7.09 -13.16 -4.50
N LEU A 83 -6.49 -13.31 -5.68
CA LEU A 83 -6.87 -12.59 -6.91
C LEU A 83 -8.32 -12.86 -7.33
N GLU A 84 -8.76 -14.12 -7.30
CA GLU A 84 -10.10 -14.49 -7.77
C GLU A 84 -11.21 -13.88 -6.90
N SER A 85 -11.03 -13.90 -5.57
CA SER A 85 -11.97 -13.22 -4.67
C SER A 85 -12.00 -11.71 -4.91
N LEU A 86 -10.83 -11.07 -5.13
CA LEU A 86 -10.79 -9.64 -5.45
C LEU A 86 -11.53 -9.32 -6.76
N LYS A 87 -11.35 -10.13 -7.81
CA LYS A 87 -12.08 -9.96 -9.08
C LYS A 87 -13.59 -10.07 -8.89
N GLU A 88 -14.05 -11.06 -8.13
CA GLU A 88 -15.47 -11.24 -7.81
C GLU A 88 -16.04 -10.00 -7.10
N LYS A 89 -15.34 -9.50 -6.07
CA LYS A 89 -15.74 -8.30 -5.32
C LYS A 89 -15.80 -7.07 -6.22
N ILE A 90 -14.87 -6.93 -7.16
CA ILE A 90 -14.88 -5.87 -8.18
C ILE A 90 -16.09 -6.02 -9.10
N GLY A 91 -16.40 -7.23 -9.57
CA GLY A 91 -17.58 -7.50 -10.39
C GLY A 91 -18.87 -7.05 -9.68
N ILE A 92 -19.03 -7.47 -8.42
CA ILE A 92 -20.18 -7.10 -7.59
C ILE A 92 -20.27 -5.57 -7.46
N ALA A 93 -19.14 -4.89 -7.22
CA ALA A 93 -19.10 -3.44 -7.10
C ALA A 93 -19.42 -2.68 -8.40
N ARG A 94 -19.11 -3.25 -9.58
CA ARG A 94 -19.32 -2.60 -10.88
C ARG A 94 -20.69 -2.86 -11.48
N CYS A 95 -21.20 -4.09 -11.42
CA CYS A 95 -22.43 -4.50 -12.09
C CYS A 95 -23.41 -5.32 -11.22
N GLY A 96 -23.14 -5.47 -9.93
CA GLY A 96 -24.02 -6.21 -9.00
C GLY A 96 -24.00 -7.73 -9.15
N LYS A 97 -23.07 -8.28 -9.95
CA LYS A 97 -22.90 -9.72 -10.19
C LYS A 97 -21.42 -10.10 -10.06
N ALA A 98 -21.13 -11.38 -9.77
CA ALA A 98 -19.75 -11.88 -9.65
C ALA A 98 -18.90 -11.66 -10.92
N THR A 99 -19.53 -11.74 -12.10
CA THR A 99 -18.89 -11.49 -13.40
C THR A 99 -19.63 -10.39 -14.12
N CYS A 100 -18.88 -9.36 -14.50
CA CYS A 100 -19.20 -8.44 -15.58
C CYS A 100 -18.34 -8.90 -16.79
#